data_AF-A0A3D6BTB7-F1
#
_entry.id   AF-A0A3D6BTB7-F1
#
_cell.length_a   1.000
_cell.length_b   1.000
_cell.length_c   1.000
_cell.angle_alpha   90.00
_cell.angle_beta   90.00
_cell.angle_gamma   90.00
#
_symmetry.space_group_name_H-M   'P 1'
#
loop_
_entity.id
_entity.type
_entity.pdbx_description
1 polymer ?
#
loop_
_entity_poly.entity_id
_entity_poly.type
_entity_poly.pdbx_seq_one_letter_code
_entity_poly.pdbx_strand_id
1 'polypeptide(L)'
;LKKAKDLDIDFLARQTPGFSGADIANVCNEAALIAARQGKKAVDKQDFLDAVDRIVGGLEKKNKIMTVAEKRAIAYHEAGHATVSWMLEHAAPLVKVTIVPRGRSLGAAWYLPEERLIVHPEQMLDEMCAALGGRAAEKVMFDRISTGALSDLEKVTKQARAMVTIYGLSDKVGNLTYYDSSGQNEYGFTKPYSEKTAELIDQEISNIIEEQYQRAVKLLVENKDKLTQLAEVLLEKEVIFKDNLEKIFGKRPFEKEELVENKKETVKENKELNKTEEE
;
A
#
# COMPACT_ATOMS: atom_id res chain seq x y z
N LEU A 1 28.89 -13.93 9.21
CA LEU A 1 28.19 -12.87 9.99
C LEU A 1 27.21 -13.54 10.94
N LYS A 2 27.10 -13.08 12.20
CA LYS A 2 26.10 -13.59 13.15
C LYS A 2 24.94 -12.60 13.27
N LYS A 3 23.76 -13.04 13.68
CA LYS A 3 22.68 -12.10 14.05
C LYS A 3 23.02 -11.36 15.34
N ALA A 4 22.56 -10.11 15.47
CA ALA A 4 22.58 -9.40 16.74
C ALA A 4 21.77 -10.16 17.81
N LYS A 5 22.17 -10.07 19.08
CA LYS A 5 21.52 -10.80 20.18
C LYS A 5 20.10 -10.31 20.45
N ASP A 6 19.85 -9.03 20.24
CA ASP A 6 18.58 -8.35 20.56
C ASP A 6 17.74 -8.08 19.31
N LEU A 7 17.83 -8.96 18.31
CA LEU A 7 17.04 -8.83 17.09
C LEU A 7 15.58 -9.19 17.36
N ASP A 8 14.70 -8.21 17.25
CA ASP A 8 13.25 -8.39 17.35
C ASP A 8 12.69 -9.04 16.08
N ILE A 9 12.51 -10.37 16.13
CA ILE A 9 12.03 -11.18 15.01
C ILE A 9 10.55 -10.90 14.73
N ASP A 10 9.75 -10.65 15.78
CA ASP A 10 8.32 -10.40 15.64
C ASP A 10 8.07 -9.08 14.91
N PHE A 11 8.87 -8.05 15.21
CA PHE A 11 8.84 -6.81 14.45
C PHE A 11 9.17 -7.04 12.98
N LEU A 12 10.23 -7.80 12.67
CA LEU A 12 10.64 -8.07 11.28
C LEU A 12 9.57 -8.84 10.51
N ALA A 13 8.93 -9.83 11.14
CA ALA A 13 7.83 -10.57 10.53
C ALA A 13 6.66 -9.64 10.14
N ARG A 14 6.35 -8.63 10.96
CA ARG A 14 5.34 -7.61 10.65
C ARG A 14 5.73 -6.69 9.49
N GLN A 15 7.03 -6.59 9.15
CA GLN A 15 7.51 -5.77 8.03
C GLN A 15 7.56 -6.52 6.69
N THR A 16 7.40 -7.85 6.69
CA THR A 16 7.44 -8.69 5.49
C THR A 16 6.11 -9.42 5.23
N PRO A 17 4.95 -8.73 5.24
CA PRO A 17 3.70 -9.41 4.97
C PRO A 17 3.60 -9.85 3.50
N GLY A 18 3.05 -11.04 3.28
CA GLY A 18 2.89 -11.62 1.93
C GLY A 18 4.18 -12.18 1.32
N PHE A 19 5.30 -12.18 2.04
CA PHE A 19 6.56 -12.75 1.57
C PHE A 19 6.51 -14.28 1.64
N SER A 20 6.97 -14.94 0.58
CA SER A 20 7.18 -16.39 0.58
C SER A 20 8.42 -16.78 1.39
N GLY A 21 8.57 -18.07 1.73
CA GLY A 21 9.79 -18.56 2.39
C GLY A 21 11.07 -18.28 1.58
N ALA A 22 10.97 -18.28 0.25
CA ALA A 22 12.07 -17.91 -0.63
C ALA A 22 12.41 -16.41 -0.53
N ASP A 23 11.40 -15.54 -0.43
CA ASP A 23 11.60 -14.10 -0.25
C ASP A 23 12.26 -13.81 1.11
N ILE A 24 11.83 -14.48 2.17
CA ILE A 24 12.44 -14.36 3.50
C ILE A 24 13.90 -14.84 3.50
N ALA A 25 14.20 -15.94 2.80
CA ALA A 25 15.58 -16.40 2.63
C ALA A 25 16.43 -15.35 1.88
N ASN A 26 15.85 -14.72 0.86
CA ASN A 26 16.49 -13.64 0.12
C ASN A 26 16.74 -12.40 1.00
N VAL A 27 15.76 -12.00 1.83
CA VAL A 27 15.91 -10.91 2.82
C VAL A 27 17.09 -11.19 3.76
N CYS A 28 17.18 -12.41 4.30
CA CYS A 28 18.29 -12.79 5.19
C CYS A 28 19.65 -12.67 4.51
N ASN A 29 19.74 -13.09 3.23
CA ASN A 29 20.97 -13.03 2.47
C ASN A 29 21.38 -11.58 2.15
N GLU A 30 20.45 -10.76 1.68
CA GLU A 30 20.68 -9.34 1.39
C GLU A 30 21.07 -8.57 2.66
N ALA A 31 20.42 -8.83 3.80
CA ALA A 31 20.78 -8.21 5.07
C ALA A 31 22.23 -8.54 5.48
N ALA A 32 22.66 -9.78 5.30
CA ALA A 32 24.04 -10.19 5.55
C ALA A 32 25.04 -9.50 4.60
N LEU A 33 24.69 -9.36 3.31
CA LEU A 33 25.51 -8.65 2.32
C LEU A 33 25.64 -7.15 2.64
N ILE A 34 24.55 -6.51 3.07
CA ILE A 34 24.54 -5.10 3.49
C ILE A 34 25.46 -4.91 4.70
N ALA A 35 25.30 -5.74 5.74
CA ALA A 35 26.13 -5.71 6.92
C ALA A 35 27.62 -5.93 6.58
N ALA A 36 27.92 -6.88 5.69
CA ALA A 36 29.29 -7.16 5.23
C ALA A 36 29.92 -5.97 4.52
N ARG A 37 29.18 -5.30 3.61
CA ARG A 37 29.67 -4.10 2.90
C ARG A 37 29.98 -2.95 3.84
N GLN A 38 29.25 -2.85 4.95
CA GLN A 38 29.49 -1.85 5.99
C GLN A 38 30.57 -2.28 7.01
N GLY A 39 31.18 -3.46 6.82
CA GLY A 39 32.21 -3.99 7.74
C GLY A 39 31.68 -4.36 9.13
N LYS A 40 30.36 -4.53 9.29
CA LYS A 40 29.75 -4.92 10.56
C LYS A 40 30.13 -6.36 10.91
N LYS A 41 30.21 -6.69 12.21
CA LYS A 41 30.47 -8.06 12.70
C LYS A 41 29.20 -8.87 12.94
N ALA A 42 28.07 -8.20 13.07
CA ALA A 42 26.75 -8.79 13.24
C ALA A 42 25.72 -8.04 12.39
N VAL A 43 24.69 -8.76 11.96
CA VAL A 43 23.54 -8.20 11.24
C VAL A 43 22.55 -7.65 12.27
N ASP A 44 22.22 -6.36 12.14
CA ASP A 44 21.29 -5.66 13.03
C ASP A 44 19.92 -5.43 12.37
N LYS A 45 19.00 -4.82 13.12
CA LYS A 45 17.64 -4.52 12.66
C LYS A 45 17.62 -3.65 11.39
N GLN A 46 18.52 -2.68 11.29
CA GLN A 46 18.55 -1.76 10.15
C GLN A 46 18.97 -2.49 8.87
N ASP A 47 19.91 -3.43 8.96
CA ASP A 47 20.34 -4.24 7.81
C ASP A 47 19.17 -5.06 7.23
N PHE A 48 18.30 -5.60 8.09
CA PHE A 48 17.08 -6.30 7.65
C PHE A 48 16.06 -5.36 7.02
N LEU A 49 15.84 -4.19 7.60
CA LEU A 49 14.94 -3.18 7.03
C LEU A 49 15.44 -2.73 5.65
N ASP A 50 16.73 -2.44 5.51
CA ASP A 50 17.33 -2.05 4.24
C ASP A 50 17.23 -3.16 3.18
N ALA A 51 17.30 -4.43 3.60
CA ALA A 51 17.13 -5.58 2.72
C ALA A 51 15.68 -5.72 2.24
N VAL A 52 14.70 -5.60 3.13
CA VAL A 52 13.26 -5.58 2.77
C VAL A 52 12.99 -4.44 1.78
N ASP A 53 13.50 -3.24 2.09
CA ASP A 53 13.34 -2.08 1.23
C ASP A 53 13.94 -2.26 -0.16
N ARG A 54 15.08 -2.95 -0.25
CA ARG A 54 15.75 -3.27 -1.50
C ARG A 54 14.98 -4.29 -2.33
N ILE A 55 14.37 -5.29 -1.69
CA ILE A 55 13.60 -6.34 -2.39
C ILE A 55 12.28 -5.77 -2.91
N VAL A 56 11.57 -4.97 -2.11
CA VAL A 56 10.27 -4.38 -2.49
C VAL A 56 10.45 -3.19 -3.43
N GLY A 57 11.26 -2.20 -3.03
CA GLY A 57 11.39 -0.91 -3.72
C GLY A 57 12.54 -0.83 -4.72
N GLY A 58 13.45 -1.81 -4.72
CA GLY A 58 14.64 -1.80 -5.55
C GLY A 58 15.80 -0.96 -4.97
N LEU A 59 16.76 -0.64 -5.84
CA LEU A 59 17.99 0.07 -5.46
C LEU A 59 17.70 1.50 -4.99
N GLU A 60 18.25 1.85 -3.82
CA GLU A 60 18.26 3.21 -3.30
C GLU A 60 19.11 4.13 -4.19
N LYS A 61 18.58 5.32 -4.50
CA LYS A 61 19.27 6.32 -5.33
C LYS A 61 19.84 7.46 -4.48
N LYS A 62 20.92 7.18 -3.76
CA LYS A 62 21.63 8.16 -2.91
C LYS A 62 22.09 9.42 -3.65
N ASN A 63 22.38 9.32 -4.95
CA ASN A 63 22.88 10.42 -5.77
C ASN A 63 21.76 11.24 -6.45
N LYS A 64 20.48 10.95 -6.19
CA LYS A 64 19.39 11.73 -6.77
C LYS A 64 19.25 13.03 -5.97
N ILE A 65 19.82 14.10 -6.50
CA ILE A 65 19.70 15.44 -5.94
C ILE A 65 18.23 15.86 -6.06
N MET A 66 17.61 16.18 -4.92
CA MET A 66 16.24 16.69 -4.84
C MET A 66 16.28 18.05 -4.15
N THR A 67 15.51 18.98 -4.68
CA THR A 67 15.33 20.29 -4.04
C THR A 67 14.52 20.14 -2.75
N VAL A 68 14.67 21.10 -1.84
CA VAL A 68 13.89 21.14 -0.59
C VAL A 68 12.38 21.21 -0.90
N ALA A 69 12.00 21.92 -1.96
CA ALA A 69 10.62 22.02 -2.41
C ALA A 69 10.07 20.68 -2.92
N GLU A 70 10.85 19.92 -3.70
CA GLU A 70 10.46 18.59 -4.17
C GLU A 70 10.35 17.59 -3.01
N LYS A 71 11.33 17.57 -2.09
CA LYS A 71 11.28 16.72 -0.89
C LYS A 71 10.04 17.03 -0.05
N ARG A 72 9.71 18.32 0.10
CA ARG A 72 8.47 18.77 0.76
C ARG A 72 7.23 18.28 0.02
N ALA A 73 7.15 18.46 -1.30
CA ALA A 73 6.00 18.00 -2.08
C ALA A 73 5.75 16.49 -1.90
N ILE A 74 6.80 15.68 -2.00
CA ILE A 74 6.73 14.22 -1.83
C ILE A 74 6.32 13.87 -0.40
N ALA A 75 6.85 14.55 0.63
CA ALA A 75 6.45 14.28 2.01
C ALA A 75 4.95 14.51 2.23
N TYR A 76 4.39 15.58 1.67
CA TYR A 76 2.94 15.82 1.76
C TYR A 76 2.12 14.86 0.91
N HIS A 77 2.67 14.40 -0.23
CA HIS A 77 2.05 13.37 -1.06
C HIS A 77 1.92 12.05 -0.30
N GLU A 78 3.03 11.54 0.23
CA GLU A 78 3.06 10.29 1.00
C GLU A 78 2.26 10.40 2.31
N ALA A 79 2.33 11.55 2.99
CA ALA A 79 1.50 11.83 4.16
C ALA A 79 0.00 11.87 3.81
N GLY A 80 -0.36 12.29 2.60
CA GLY A 80 -1.72 12.26 2.07
C GLY A 80 -2.29 10.86 2.01
N HIS A 81 -1.58 9.93 1.36
CA HIS A 81 -1.95 8.52 1.33
C HIS A 81 -2.12 7.93 2.73
N ALA A 82 -1.15 8.20 3.60
CA ALA A 82 -1.13 7.70 4.98
C ALA A 82 -2.33 8.23 5.79
N THR A 83 -2.63 9.52 5.67
CA THR A 83 -3.74 10.17 6.38
C THR A 83 -5.09 9.64 5.92
N VAL A 84 -5.33 9.57 4.61
CA VAL A 84 -6.60 9.07 4.06
C VAL A 84 -6.80 7.61 4.44
N SER A 85 -5.76 6.77 4.26
CA SER A 85 -5.84 5.35 4.62
C SER A 85 -6.11 5.11 6.11
N TRP A 86 -5.62 5.99 6.98
CA TRP A 86 -5.88 5.90 8.43
C TRP A 86 -7.34 6.22 8.78
N MET A 87 -7.96 7.15 8.06
CA MET A 87 -9.32 7.62 8.31
C MET A 87 -10.40 6.72 7.71
N LEU A 88 -10.06 5.94 6.70
CA LEU A 88 -10.99 5.02 6.04
C LEU A 88 -11.12 3.71 6.82
N GLU A 89 -12.32 3.13 6.78
CA GLU A 89 -12.65 1.91 7.51
C GLU A 89 -12.03 0.68 6.85
N HIS A 90 -12.13 0.58 5.53
CA HIS A 90 -11.76 -0.62 4.79
C HIS A 90 -10.38 -0.57 4.14
N ALA A 91 -9.71 0.59 4.23
CA ALA A 91 -8.35 0.74 3.74
C ALA A 91 -7.37 -0.18 4.47
N ALA A 92 -6.47 -0.78 3.70
CA ALA A 92 -5.47 -1.71 4.22
C ALA A 92 -4.63 -1.05 5.33
N PRO A 93 -4.28 -1.77 6.41
CA PRO A 93 -3.46 -1.21 7.48
C PRO A 93 -2.09 -0.76 6.97
N LEU A 94 -1.71 0.48 7.27
CA LEU A 94 -0.39 1.00 6.89
C LEU A 94 0.71 0.38 7.77
N VAL A 95 1.77 -0.12 7.13
CA VAL A 95 2.96 -0.68 7.80
C VAL A 95 4.05 0.38 7.92
N LYS A 96 4.39 1.02 6.79
CA LYS A 96 5.51 1.96 6.68
C LYS A 96 5.26 2.99 5.58
N VAL A 97 5.77 4.21 5.77
CA VAL A 97 5.83 5.24 4.73
C VAL A 97 7.24 5.79 4.66
N THR A 98 7.74 6.04 3.45
CA THR A 98 9.07 6.61 3.24
C THR A 98 9.09 7.60 2.08
N ILE A 99 9.95 8.60 2.19
CA ILE A 99 10.28 9.57 1.13
C ILE A 99 11.67 9.34 0.54
N VAL A 100 12.27 8.19 0.81
CA VAL A 100 13.59 7.83 0.29
C VAL A 100 13.42 7.27 -1.13
N PRO A 101 14.04 7.87 -2.16
CA PRO A 101 13.82 7.47 -3.54
C PRO A 101 14.45 6.10 -3.84
N ARG A 102 13.63 5.17 -4.35
CA ARG A 102 14.05 3.80 -4.72
C ARG A 102 13.53 3.43 -6.09
N GLY A 103 14.40 2.84 -6.91
CA GLY A 103 14.03 2.41 -8.27
C GLY A 103 13.45 3.54 -9.12
N ARG A 104 12.17 3.42 -9.50
CA ARG A 104 11.41 4.45 -10.23
C ARG A 104 10.59 5.36 -9.32
N SER A 105 10.40 4.99 -8.04
CA SER A 105 9.60 5.74 -7.09
C SER A 105 10.38 6.82 -6.36
N LEU A 106 9.70 7.90 -5.98
CA LEU A 106 10.23 9.02 -5.21
C LEU A 106 9.89 8.93 -3.72
N GLY A 107 8.82 8.22 -3.39
CA GLY A 107 8.38 7.83 -2.06
C GLY A 107 7.53 6.57 -2.17
N ALA A 108 7.14 5.97 -1.04
CA ALA A 108 6.20 4.86 -1.04
C ALA A 108 5.53 4.70 0.32
N ALA A 109 4.25 4.36 0.27
CA ALA A 109 3.47 3.83 1.38
C ALA A 109 3.29 2.31 1.22
N TRP A 110 3.59 1.56 2.27
CA TRP A 110 3.40 0.12 2.34
C TRP A 110 2.24 -0.23 3.23
N TYR A 111 1.39 -1.08 2.69
CA TYR A 111 0.18 -1.55 3.34
C TYR A 111 0.30 -3.04 3.61
N LEU A 112 -0.29 -3.48 4.70
CA LEU A 112 -0.48 -4.88 5.03
C LEU A 112 -1.56 -5.43 4.10
N PRO A 113 -1.24 -6.35 3.17
CA PRO A 113 -2.25 -6.96 2.31
C PRO A 113 -3.27 -7.70 3.18
N GLU A 114 -4.56 -7.48 2.95
CA GLU A 114 -5.60 -8.36 3.50
C GLU A 114 -5.89 -9.46 2.47
N GLU A 115 -5.75 -10.72 2.86
CA GLU A 115 -6.15 -11.87 2.05
C GLU A 115 -7.69 -12.00 2.06
N ARG A 116 -8.35 -11.18 1.24
CA ARG A 116 -9.80 -11.24 1.05
C ARG A 116 -10.12 -12.10 -0.16
N LEU A 117 -10.91 -13.15 0.06
CA LEU A 117 -11.46 -13.97 -1.03
C LEU A 117 -12.61 -13.27 -1.76
N ILE A 118 -13.29 -12.36 -1.06
CA ILE A 118 -14.44 -11.60 -1.56
C ILE A 118 -14.24 -10.13 -1.17
N VAL A 119 -14.42 -9.23 -2.15
CA VAL A 119 -14.25 -7.79 -1.97
C VAL A 119 -15.60 -7.11 -2.16
N HIS A 120 -16.00 -6.28 -1.18
CA HIS A 120 -17.22 -5.49 -1.25
C HIS A 120 -16.97 -4.15 -1.96
N PRO A 121 -18.00 -3.53 -2.59
CA PRO A 121 -17.85 -2.26 -3.31
C PRO A 121 -17.25 -1.14 -2.45
N GLU A 122 -17.67 -1.02 -1.19
CA GLU A 122 -17.21 -0.01 -0.24
C GLU A 122 -15.69 -0.10 -0.02
N GLN A 123 -15.16 -1.33 -0.04
CA GLN A 123 -13.74 -1.59 0.10
C GLN A 123 -12.95 -1.11 -1.11
N MET A 124 -13.49 -1.34 -2.32
CA MET A 124 -12.87 -0.84 -3.56
C MET A 124 -12.87 0.68 -3.60
N LEU A 125 -13.97 1.30 -3.17
CA LEU A 125 -14.10 2.76 -3.09
C LEU A 125 -13.11 3.36 -2.08
N ASP A 126 -12.96 2.74 -0.91
CA ASP A 126 -11.97 3.15 0.10
C ASP A 126 -10.53 3.02 -0.42
N GLU A 127 -10.20 1.92 -1.11
CA GLU A 127 -8.88 1.75 -1.73
C GLU A 127 -8.60 2.80 -2.80
N MET A 128 -9.59 3.13 -3.63
CA MET A 128 -9.49 4.19 -4.63
C MET A 128 -9.30 5.56 -3.96
N CYS A 129 -10.05 5.84 -2.89
CA CYS A 129 -9.93 7.08 -2.13
C CYS A 129 -8.53 7.21 -1.49
N ALA A 130 -8.00 6.14 -0.90
CA ALA A 130 -6.64 6.09 -0.35
C ALA A 130 -5.56 6.32 -1.41
N ALA A 131 -5.71 5.72 -2.60
CA ALA A 131 -4.80 5.93 -3.72
C ALA A 131 -4.85 7.38 -4.25
N LEU A 132 -6.01 8.04 -4.22
CA LEU A 132 -6.12 9.45 -4.61
C LEU A 132 -5.60 10.43 -3.53
N GLY A 133 -5.30 9.93 -2.33
CA GLY A 133 -4.87 10.73 -1.17
C GLY A 133 -3.63 11.58 -1.41
N GLY A 134 -2.62 11.07 -2.12
CA GLY A 134 -1.41 11.83 -2.43
C GLY A 134 -1.68 13.05 -3.30
N ARG A 135 -2.42 12.87 -4.40
CA ARG A 135 -2.84 13.96 -5.29
C ARG A 135 -3.75 14.97 -4.58
N ALA A 136 -4.66 14.49 -3.74
CA ALA A 136 -5.55 15.34 -2.95
C ALA A 136 -4.77 16.18 -1.93
N ALA A 137 -3.74 15.62 -1.28
CA ALA A 137 -2.90 16.35 -0.34
C ALA A 137 -2.10 17.47 -1.00
N GLU A 138 -1.55 17.22 -2.19
CA GLU A 138 -0.87 18.27 -2.97
C GLU A 138 -1.82 19.44 -3.29
N LYS A 139 -3.06 19.13 -3.71
CA LYS A 139 -4.08 20.14 -3.98
C LYS A 139 -4.45 20.93 -2.72
N VAL A 140 -4.68 20.26 -1.58
CA VAL A 140 -5.09 20.91 -0.32
C VAL A 140 -3.99 21.79 0.28
N MET A 141 -2.73 21.39 0.15
CA MET A 141 -1.60 22.06 0.81
C MET A 141 -0.90 23.08 -0.07
N PHE A 142 -0.80 22.83 -1.38
CA PHE A 142 -0.04 23.68 -2.31
C PHE A 142 -0.89 24.31 -3.41
N ASP A 143 -2.17 23.95 -3.50
CA ASP A 143 -3.06 24.31 -4.61
C ASP A 143 -2.45 24.01 -6.00
N ARG A 144 -1.57 23.01 -6.05
CA ARG A 144 -0.83 22.57 -7.24
C ARG A 144 -0.77 21.06 -7.25
N ILE A 145 -0.87 20.47 -8.44
CA ILE A 145 -0.81 19.03 -8.67
C ILE A 145 0.48 18.69 -9.39
N SER A 146 1.08 17.55 -9.04
CA SER A 146 2.30 17.03 -9.66
C SER A 146 2.00 15.87 -10.62
N THR A 147 3.04 15.43 -11.33
CA THR A 147 3.02 14.19 -12.13
C THR A 147 3.33 12.94 -11.31
N GLY A 148 3.58 13.09 -10.00
CA GLY A 148 3.92 11.98 -9.09
C GLY A 148 2.78 10.98 -8.91
N ALA A 149 1.53 11.43 -9.04
CA ALA A 149 0.33 10.60 -8.86
C ALA A 149 0.00 9.67 -10.06
N LEU A 150 0.89 9.52 -11.05
CA LEU A 150 0.60 8.76 -12.28
C LEU A 150 0.24 7.30 -11.98
N SER A 151 1.03 6.62 -11.15
CA SER A 151 0.79 5.23 -10.78
C SER A 151 -0.53 5.06 -10.03
N ASP A 152 -0.87 6.02 -9.17
CA ASP A 152 -2.11 5.98 -8.40
C ASP A 152 -3.32 6.17 -9.30
N LEU A 153 -3.26 7.14 -10.21
CA LEU A 153 -4.30 7.38 -11.21
C LEU A 153 -4.48 6.16 -12.13
N GLU A 154 -3.40 5.50 -12.54
CA GLU A 154 -3.48 4.28 -13.35
C GLU A 154 -4.20 3.16 -12.57
N LYS A 155 -3.81 2.93 -11.31
CA LYS A 155 -4.44 1.92 -10.44
C LYS A 155 -5.94 2.20 -10.24
N VAL A 156 -6.27 3.44 -9.88
CA VAL A 156 -7.65 3.89 -9.64
C VAL A 156 -8.49 3.77 -10.90
N THR A 157 -7.94 4.13 -12.07
CA THR A 157 -8.65 4.02 -13.36
C THR A 157 -8.94 2.56 -13.72
N LYS A 158 -7.97 1.66 -13.52
CA LYS A 158 -8.17 0.22 -13.75
C LYS A 158 -9.24 -0.35 -12.81
N GLN A 159 -9.20 0.05 -11.54
CA GLN A 159 -10.17 -0.40 -10.54
C GLN A 159 -11.58 0.11 -10.85
N ALA A 160 -11.74 1.40 -11.14
CA ALA A 160 -13.02 1.99 -11.56
C ALA A 160 -13.60 1.30 -12.80
N ARG A 161 -12.75 1.06 -13.81
CA ARG A 161 -13.15 0.32 -15.00
C ARG A 161 -13.64 -1.08 -14.65
N ALA A 162 -12.90 -1.82 -13.82
CA ALA A 162 -13.32 -3.16 -13.39
C ALA A 162 -14.65 -3.14 -12.63
N MET A 163 -14.88 -2.16 -11.75
CA MET A 163 -16.15 -1.98 -11.05
C MET A 163 -17.32 -1.87 -12.04
N VAL A 164 -17.17 -1.07 -13.09
CA VAL A 164 -18.24 -0.84 -14.06
C VAL A 164 -18.38 -2.00 -15.06
N THR A 165 -17.27 -2.49 -15.64
CA THR A 165 -17.34 -3.41 -16.78
C THR A 165 -17.27 -4.88 -16.42
N ILE A 166 -16.70 -5.23 -15.26
CA ILE A 166 -16.47 -6.63 -14.85
C ILE A 166 -17.45 -7.00 -13.74
N TYR A 167 -17.54 -6.19 -12.70
CA TYR A 167 -18.29 -6.49 -11.49
C TYR A 167 -19.74 -6.00 -11.50
N GLY A 168 -20.14 -5.21 -12.51
CA GLY A 168 -21.52 -4.72 -12.63
C GLY A 168 -21.94 -3.77 -11.51
N LEU A 169 -21.00 -3.00 -10.96
CA LEU A 169 -21.21 -2.11 -9.81
C LEU A 169 -21.63 -0.68 -10.21
N SER A 170 -22.27 -0.51 -11.37
CA SER A 170 -22.87 0.75 -11.78
C SER A 170 -24.36 0.56 -12.00
N ASP A 171 -25.17 1.34 -11.29
CA ASP A 171 -26.64 1.31 -11.42
C ASP A 171 -27.11 1.65 -12.84
N LYS A 172 -26.35 2.49 -13.56
CA LYS A 172 -26.72 2.92 -14.92
C LYS A 172 -26.41 1.87 -15.99
N VAL A 173 -25.31 1.13 -15.81
CA VAL A 173 -24.94 0.02 -16.70
C VAL A 173 -25.74 -1.24 -16.34
N GLY A 174 -25.97 -1.46 -15.05
CA GLY A 174 -26.71 -2.58 -14.48
C GLY A 174 -25.83 -3.79 -14.14
N ASN A 175 -26.48 -4.85 -13.66
CA ASN A 175 -25.85 -6.09 -13.18
C ASN A 175 -25.45 -7.01 -14.35
N LEU A 176 -24.56 -6.53 -15.24
CA LEU A 176 -24.03 -7.27 -16.36
C LEU A 176 -22.51 -7.23 -16.36
N THR A 177 -21.88 -8.17 -17.06
CA THR A 177 -20.43 -8.24 -17.20
C THR A 177 -20.03 -8.28 -18.67
N TYR A 178 -19.00 -7.52 -19.01
CA TYR A 178 -18.29 -7.58 -20.29
C TYR A 178 -17.01 -8.39 -20.18
N TYR A 179 -16.74 -8.99 -19.02
CA TYR A 179 -15.62 -9.88 -18.81
C TYR A 179 -15.91 -11.26 -19.40
N ASP A 180 -14.93 -11.79 -20.12
CA ASP A 180 -14.99 -13.11 -20.73
C ASP A 180 -13.82 -13.95 -20.21
N SER A 181 -14.13 -14.92 -19.35
CA SER A 181 -13.15 -15.81 -18.74
C SER A 181 -12.52 -16.80 -19.73
N SER A 182 -13.05 -16.90 -20.96
CA SER A 182 -12.48 -17.77 -21.99
C SER A 182 -11.27 -17.15 -22.72
N GLY A 183 -10.96 -15.88 -22.46
CA GLY A 183 -9.80 -15.17 -23.04
C GLY A 183 -9.93 -14.83 -24.52
N GLN A 184 -11.05 -15.16 -25.18
CA GLN A 184 -11.24 -14.91 -26.60
C GLN A 184 -11.31 -13.41 -26.93
N ASN A 185 -11.81 -12.59 -25.98
CA ASN A 185 -11.88 -11.14 -26.13
C ASN A 185 -10.57 -10.40 -25.81
N GLU A 186 -9.57 -11.05 -25.20
CA GLU A 186 -8.31 -10.38 -24.82
C GLU A 186 -7.45 -10.01 -26.06
N TYR A 187 -7.71 -10.67 -27.19
CA TYR A 187 -7.10 -10.41 -28.50
C TYR A 187 -8.08 -9.78 -29.52
N GLY A 188 -9.32 -9.51 -29.11
CA GLY A 188 -10.34 -8.91 -29.96
C GLY A 188 -10.22 -7.39 -30.00
N PHE A 189 -9.98 -6.82 -31.19
CA PHE A 189 -9.98 -5.37 -31.41
C PHE A 189 -11.38 -4.73 -31.30
N THR A 190 -12.42 -5.53 -31.07
CA THR A 190 -13.82 -5.09 -31.04
C THR A 190 -14.37 -5.09 -29.62
N LYS A 191 -14.86 -3.93 -29.17
CA LYS A 191 -15.56 -3.80 -27.89
C LYS A 191 -16.87 -4.61 -27.93
N PRO A 192 -17.23 -5.36 -26.87
CA PRO A 192 -18.45 -6.17 -26.83
C PRO A 192 -19.73 -5.36 -26.54
N TYR A 193 -19.70 -4.04 -26.76
CA TYR A 193 -20.79 -3.12 -26.46
C TYR A 193 -20.84 -1.96 -27.47
N SER A 194 -22.00 -1.30 -27.55
CA SER A 194 -22.21 -0.18 -28.47
C SER A 194 -21.41 1.06 -28.06
N GLU A 195 -21.17 1.98 -29.00
CA GLU A 195 -20.52 3.27 -28.69
C GLU A 195 -21.29 4.09 -27.65
N LYS A 196 -22.63 4.04 -27.65
CA LYS A 196 -23.45 4.68 -26.62
C LYS A 196 -23.18 4.10 -25.22
N THR A 197 -22.96 2.79 -25.16
CA THR A 197 -22.60 2.12 -23.90
C THR A 197 -21.16 2.46 -23.50
N ALA A 198 -20.25 2.59 -24.47
CA ALA A 198 -18.87 3.02 -24.21
C ALA A 198 -18.84 4.41 -23.56
N GLU A 199 -19.57 5.37 -24.12
CA GLU A 199 -19.71 6.72 -23.56
C GLU A 199 -20.28 6.70 -22.14
N LEU A 200 -21.30 5.87 -21.90
CA LEU A 200 -21.87 5.68 -20.57
C LEU A 200 -20.84 5.11 -19.58
N ILE A 201 -20.07 4.09 -19.98
CA ILE A 201 -19.03 3.47 -19.16
C ILE A 201 -17.95 4.51 -18.80
N ASP A 202 -17.47 5.27 -19.78
CA ASP A 202 -16.44 6.29 -19.55
C ASP A 202 -16.93 7.39 -18.60
N GLN A 203 -18.21 7.81 -18.74
CA GLN A 203 -18.83 8.77 -17.82
C GLN A 203 -18.94 8.21 -16.39
N GLU A 204 -19.35 6.95 -16.23
CA GLU A 204 -19.45 6.31 -14.92
C GLU A 204 -18.09 6.13 -14.25
N ILE A 205 -17.07 5.73 -15.01
CA ILE A 205 -15.68 5.67 -14.53
C ILE A 205 -15.24 7.04 -14.03
N SER A 206 -15.46 8.10 -14.82
CA SER A 206 -15.11 9.46 -14.43
C SER A 206 -15.84 9.90 -13.16
N ASN A 207 -17.13 9.58 -13.03
CA ASN A 207 -17.94 9.95 -11.86
C ASN A 207 -17.41 9.28 -10.58
N ILE A 208 -17.12 7.97 -10.62
CA ILE A 208 -16.61 7.23 -9.47
C ILE A 208 -15.27 7.80 -9.00
N ILE A 209 -14.35 8.05 -9.95
CA ILE A 209 -13.01 8.57 -9.63
C ILE A 209 -13.12 9.98 -9.02
N GLU A 210 -13.92 10.86 -9.61
CA GLU A 210 -14.09 12.22 -9.12
C GLU A 210 -14.76 12.24 -7.73
N GLU A 211 -15.75 11.38 -7.49
CA GLU A 211 -16.37 11.26 -6.18
C GLU A 211 -15.37 10.85 -5.10
N GLN A 212 -14.53 9.83 -5.38
CA GLN A 212 -13.51 9.40 -4.43
C GLN A 212 -12.39 10.44 -4.26
N TYR A 213 -12.08 11.22 -5.31
CA TYR A 213 -11.14 12.34 -5.22
C TYR A 213 -11.68 13.45 -4.31
N GLN A 214 -12.94 13.86 -4.49
CA GLN A 214 -13.58 14.88 -3.64
C GLN A 214 -13.71 14.40 -2.19
N ARG A 215 -14.01 13.11 -1.98
CA ARG A 215 -14.00 12.49 -0.64
C ARG A 215 -12.62 12.57 0.01
N ALA A 216 -11.55 12.25 -0.73
CA ALA A 216 -10.17 12.36 -0.23
C ALA A 216 -9.82 13.81 0.12
N VAL A 217 -10.17 14.78 -0.73
CA VAL A 217 -9.97 16.21 -0.47
C VAL A 217 -10.68 16.63 0.81
N LYS A 218 -11.96 16.26 0.99
CA LYS A 218 -12.74 16.58 2.18
C LYS A 218 -12.07 16.04 3.46
N LEU A 219 -11.68 14.76 3.46
CA LEU A 219 -11.00 14.13 4.60
C LEU A 219 -9.69 14.84 4.98
N LEU A 220 -8.91 15.23 3.97
CA LEU A 220 -7.63 15.93 4.18
C LEU A 220 -7.81 17.38 4.64
N VAL A 221 -8.87 18.07 4.18
CA VAL A 221 -9.23 19.40 4.67
C VAL A 221 -9.63 19.34 6.14
N GLU A 222 -10.46 18.37 6.53
CA GLU A 222 -10.89 18.18 7.92
C GLU A 222 -9.72 17.81 8.85
N ASN A 223 -8.68 17.15 8.31
CA ASN A 223 -7.51 16.69 9.07
C ASN A 223 -6.21 17.44 8.71
N LYS A 224 -6.32 18.68 8.21
CA LYS A 224 -5.19 19.44 7.65
C LYS A 224 -4.03 19.65 8.63
N ASP A 225 -4.34 19.88 9.90
CA ASP A 225 -3.33 20.06 10.95
C ASP A 225 -2.53 18.78 11.19
N LYS A 226 -3.21 17.62 11.24
CA LYS A 226 -2.59 16.32 11.43
C LYS A 226 -1.77 15.89 10.22
N LEU A 227 -2.26 16.17 9.01
CA LEU A 227 -1.51 15.98 7.76
C LEU A 227 -0.20 16.76 7.79
N THR A 228 -0.24 18.03 8.22
CA THR A 228 0.93 18.90 8.33
C THR A 228 1.95 18.33 9.32
N GLN A 229 1.49 17.91 10.51
CA GLN A 229 2.35 17.27 11.51
C GLN A 229 2.99 15.98 10.97
N LEU A 230 2.22 15.14 10.29
CA LEU A 230 2.72 13.89 9.70
C LEU A 230 3.80 14.15 8.65
N ALA A 231 3.57 15.13 7.76
CA ALA A 231 4.51 15.51 6.73
C ALA A 231 5.81 16.09 7.30
N GLU A 232 5.73 16.85 8.39
CA GLU A 232 6.92 17.39 9.08
C GLU A 232 7.75 16.29 9.74
N VAL A 233 7.11 15.35 10.44
CA VAL A 233 7.79 14.17 11.00
C VAL A 233 8.44 13.34 9.88
N LEU A 234 7.77 13.21 8.74
CA LEU A 234 8.29 12.50 7.58
C LEU A 234 9.50 13.21 6.95
N LEU A 235 9.52 14.55 6.95
CA LEU A 235 10.67 15.34 6.49
C LEU A 235 11.90 15.21 7.39
N GLU A 236 11.67 15.09 8.71
CA GLU A 236 12.73 14.91 9.70
C GLU A 236 13.31 13.48 9.69
N LYS A 237 12.43 12.47 9.72
CA LYS A 237 12.83 11.07 9.89
C LYS A 237 12.99 10.28 8.60
N GLU A 238 12.46 10.79 7.48
CA GLU A 238 12.43 10.16 6.15
C GLU A 238 11.65 8.84 6.03
N VAL A 239 11.39 8.19 7.16
CA VAL A 239 10.63 6.96 7.31
C VAL A 239 9.75 7.07 8.56
N ILE A 240 8.49 6.72 8.42
CA ILE A 240 7.55 6.58 9.54
C ILE A 240 6.87 5.21 9.50
N PHE A 241 6.52 4.72 10.67
CA PHE A 241 5.81 3.45 10.88
C PHE A 241 4.44 3.70 11.51
N LYS A 242 3.59 2.66 11.57
CA LYS A 242 2.26 2.65 12.21
C LYS A 242 2.23 3.41 13.54
N ASP A 243 3.20 3.17 14.43
CA ASP A 243 3.25 3.80 15.76
C ASP A 243 3.31 5.34 15.73
N ASN A 244 3.87 5.93 14.65
CA ASN A 244 3.91 7.39 14.50
C ASN A 244 2.53 7.93 14.12
N LEU A 245 1.78 7.18 13.29
CA LEU A 245 0.41 7.54 12.95
C LEU A 245 -0.48 7.45 14.19
N GLU A 246 -0.36 6.39 14.98
CA GLU A 246 -1.16 6.24 16.20
C GLU A 246 -0.90 7.38 17.20
N LYS A 247 0.34 7.88 17.30
CA LYS A 247 0.66 9.04 18.13
C LYS A 247 0.04 10.35 17.64
N ILE A 248 -0.09 10.55 16.33
CA ILE A 248 -0.58 11.80 15.73
C ILE A 248 -2.12 11.79 15.61
N PHE A 249 -2.67 10.66 15.15
CA PHE A 249 -4.08 10.51 14.85
C PHE A 249 -4.89 9.89 15.99
N GLY A 250 -4.22 9.26 16.96
CA GLY A 250 -4.84 8.42 17.98
C GLY A 250 -5.04 6.98 17.48
N LYS A 251 -5.66 6.15 18.33
CA LYS A 251 -6.06 4.79 17.95
C LYS A 251 -6.98 4.82 16.74
N ARG A 252 -6.76 3.90 15.81
CA ARG A 252 -7.60 3.80 14.61
C ARG A 252 -9.03 3.44 15.04
N PRO A 253 -10.06 4.17 14.59
CA PRO A 253 -11.44 3.89 14.98
C PRO A 253 -11.94 2.51 14.54
N PHE A 254 -11.34 1.99 13.47
CA PHE A 254 -11.77 0.78 12.75
C PHE A 254 -10.73 -0.34 12.84
N GLU A 255 -9.96 -0.40 13.92
CA GLU A 255 -9.01 -1.48 14.12
C GLU A 255 -9.79 -2.80 14.27
N LYS A 256 -9.79 -3.62 13.22
CA LYS A 256 -10.32 -4.98 13.30
C LYS A 256 -9.47 -5.73 14.31
N GLU A 257 -10.10 -6.35 15.31
CA GLU A 257 -9.42 -7.32 16.17
C GLU A 257 -8.75 -8.35 15.26
N GLU A 258 -7.44 -8.59 15.45
CA GLU A 258 -6.76 -9.69 14.78
C GLU A 258 -7.60 -10.95 15.04
N LEU A 259 -8.02 -11.65 13.98
CA LEU A 259 -8.64 -12.97 14.14
C LEU A 259 -7.59 -13.90 14.76
N VAL A 260 -7.60 -13.98 16.10
CA VAL A 260 -6.80 -14.94 16.87
C VAL A 260 -7.52 -16.28 16.85
N GLU A 261 -7.64 -16.92 15.69
CA GLU A 261 -8.13 -18.30 15.50
C GLU A 261 -7.51 -18.76 14.17
N ASN A 262 -6.36 -19.46 14.10
CA ASN A 262 -6.16 -20.83 14.53
C ASN A 262 -4.66 -21.24 14.56
N LYS A 263 -3.75 -20.42 15.12
CA LYS A 263 -2.34 -20.87 15.30
C LYS A 263 -2.15 -21.90 16.42
N LYS A 264 -3.15 -22.11 17.30
CA LYS A 264 -3.04 -23.06 18.42
C LYS A 264 -3.39 -24.49 18.04
N GLU A 265 -4.15 -24.73 16.97
CA GLU A 265 -4.51 -26.10 16.56
C GLU A 265 -3.49 -26.71 15.60
N THR A 266 -2.94 -25.94 14.66
CA THR A 266 -1.91 -26.45 13.72
C THR A 266 -0.59 -26.84 14.40
N VAL A 267 -0.27 -26.25 15.56
CA VAL A 267 0.93 -26.65 16.34
C VAL A 267 0.67 -27.89 17.19
N LYS A 268 -0.59 -28.20 17.51
CA LYS A 268 -0.94 -29.46 18.21
C LYS A 268 -1.01 -30.63 17.25
N GLU A 269 -1.65 -30.49 16.09
CA GLU A 269 -1.71 -31.57 15.09
C GLU A 269 -0.32 -31.96 14.58
N ASN A 270 0.56 -30.99 14.29
CA ASN A 270 1.93 -31.31 13.86
C ASN A 270 2.82 -31.92 14.98
N LYS A 271 2.44 -31.79 16.25
CA LYS A 271 3.13 -32.46 17.37
C LYS A 271 2.60 -33.86 17.65
N GLU A 272 1.34 -34.13 17.30
CA GLU A 272 0.75 -35.47 17.42
C GLU A 272 1.16 -36.35 16.24
N LEU A 273 1.19 -35.83 15.01
CA LEU A 273 1.66 -36.55 13.82
C LEU A 273 3.14 -36.97 13.92
N ASN A 274 4.01 -36.11 14.43
CA ASN A 274 5.43 -36.44 14.61
C ASN A 274 5.73 -37.38 15.80
N LYS A 275 4.75 -37.66 16.67
CA LYS A 275 4.92 -38.66 17.74
C LYS A 275 4.53 -40.07 17.32
N THR A 276 3.68 -40.20 16.30
CA THR A 276 3.28 -41.51 15.76
C THR A 276 4.25 -42.09 14.72
N GLU A 277 5.27 -41.34 14.29
CA GLU A 277 6.30 -41.84 13.35
C GLU A 277 7.62 -42.24 14.04
N GLU A 278 7.74 -42.12 15.37
CA GLU A 278 8.94 -42.51 16.15
C GLU A 278 8.69 -43.65 17.18
N GLU A 279 7.58 -44.39 17.09
CA GLU A 279 7.36 -45.68 17.77
C GLU A 279 7.20 -46.82 16.77
#